data_AF-A0A924VBI5-F1
#
_entry.id   AF-A0A924VBI5-F1
#
_cell.length_a   1.000
_cell.length_b   1.000
_cell.length_c   1.000
_cell.angle_alpha   90.00
_cell.angle_beta   90.00
_cell.angle_gamma   90.00
#
_symmetry.space_group_name_H-M   'P 1'
#
loop_
_entity.id
_entity.type
_entity.pdbx_description
1 polymer ?
#
loop_
_entity_poly.entity_id
_entity_poly.type
_entity_poly.pdbx_seq_one_letter_code
_entity_poly.pdbx_strand_id
1 'polypeptide(L)'
;MDSKQNQENIKIFTQESIAPPNKSGAWKIMLPLSIALGAIAYAAWYYGWHAKAVTTGVMLFAALSHVLAWGLGIIGLVPIIGPLIVKVLSLSIIWLLNAVGYLVSFTAIKRGYSKDVLTYRGLTIALLTGIVIGYVIGSLV
;
A
#
# COMPACT_ATOMS: atom_id res chain seq x y z
N MET A 1 24.75 39.25 -17.59
CA MET A 1 24.24 38.08 -16.83
C MET A 1 23.43 38.47 -15.60
N ASP A 2 23.50 39.72 -15.15
CA ASP A 2 22.86 40.22 -13.91
C ASP A 2 21.32 40.43 -14.00
N SER A 3 20.82 40.84 -15.17
CA SER A 3 19.40 41.19 -15.34
C SER A 3 18.43 40.00 -15.29
N LYS A 4 18.89 38.80 -15.68
CA LYS A 4 18.07 37.57 -15.62
C LYS A 4 17.95 37.03 -14.19
N GLN A 5 19.04 37.05 -13.42
CA GLN A 5 19.00 36.66 -12.01
C GLN A 5 18.11 37.60 -11.20
N ASN A 6 18.17 38.91 -11.45
CA ASN A 6 17.29 39.86 -10.76
C ASN A 6 15.80 39.57 -11.05
N GLN A 7 15.44 39.24 -12.29
CA GLN A 7 14.07 38.86 -12.67
C GLN A 7 13.59 37.56 -12.00
N GLU A 8 14.46 36.55 -11.91
CA GLU A 8 14.14 35.30 -11.19
C GLU A 8 13.94 35.56 -9.70
N ASN A 9 14.82 36.35 -9.07
CA ASN A 9 14.65 36.72 -7.66
C ASN A 9 13.33 37.46 -7.43
N ILE A 10 12.97 38.42 -8.29
CA ILE A 10 11.70 39.15 -8.18
C ILE A 10 10.48 38.21 -8.30
N LYS A 11 10.55 37.17 -9.14
CA LYS A 11 9.48 36.15 -9.24
C LYS A 11 9.38 35.26 -7.99
N ILE A 12 10.50 34.89 -7.37
CA ILE A 12 10.54 34.05 -6.16
C ILE A 12 9.89 34.79 -4.97
N PHE A 13 10.09 36.11 -4.88
CA PHE A 13 9.52 36.97 -3.82
C PHE A 13 8.14 37.57 -4.15
N THR A 14 7.53 37.21 -5.30
CA THR A 14 6.17 37.66 -5.63
C THR A 14 5.14 36.87 -4.82
N GLN A 15 4.12 37.55 -4.31
CA GLN A 15 3.08 37.07 -3.39
C GLN A 15 2.36 35.77 -3.83
N GLU A 16 2.44 35.42 -5.12
CA GLU A 16 1.93 34.18 -5.71
C GLU A 16 2.64 32.92 -5.17
N SER A 17 3.92 32.99 -4.78
CA SER A 17 4.65 31.85 -4.18
C SER A 17 4.36 31.66 -2.68
N ILE A 18 3.82 32.71 -2.04
CA ILE A 18 3.54 32.78 -0.59
C ILE A 18 2.06 32.52 -0.29
N ALA A 19 1.20 32.50 -1.31
CA ALA A 19 -0.19 32.12 -1.15
C ALA A 19 -0.29 30.61 -0.87
N PRO A 20 -0.96 30.16 0.20
CA PRO A 20 -1.18 28.74 0.41
C PRO A 20 -1.91 28.17 -0.82
N PRO A 21 -1.57 26.96 -1.28
CA PRO A 21 -2.22 26.35 -2.43
C PRO A 21 -3.73 26.41 -2.19
N ASN A 22 -4.45 27.01 -3.14
CA ASN A 22 -5.89 27.20 -3.05
C ASN A 22 -6.59 25.83 -2.93
N LYS A 23 -6.86 25.39 -1.70
CA LYS A 23 -7.56 24.14 -1.34
C LYS A 23 -9.08 24.18 -1.63
N SER A 24 -9.55 25.10 -2.48
CA SER A 24 -10.97 25.28 -2.82
C SER A 24 -11.64 24.07 -3.48
N GLY A 25 -10.88 23.03 -3.86
CA GLY A 25 -11.43 21.78 -4.41
C GLY A 25 -11.59 20.63 -3.41
N ALA A 26 -10.84 20.62 -2.30
CA ALA A 26 -10.81 19.47 -1.38
C ALA A 26 -12.13 19.30 -0.60
N TRP A 27 -12.83 20.40 -0.35
CA TRP A 27 -14.10 20.40 0.39
C TRP A 27 -15.18 19.55 -0.30
N LYS A 28 -15.19 19.52 -1.63
CA LYS A 28 -16.14 18.71 -2.42
C LYS A 28 -15.96 17.20 -2.23
N ILE A 29 -14.77 16.76 -1.79
CA ILE A 29 -14.44 15.35 -1.54
C ILE A 29 -14.48 15.04 -0.04
N MET A 30 -13.99 15.96 0.80
CA MET A 30 -14.00 15.79 2.26
C MET A 30 -15.42 15.79 2.83
N LEU A 31 -16.33 16.58 2.28
CA LEU A 31 -17.72 16.67 2.74
C LEU A 31 -18.50 15.36 2.54
N PRO A 32 -18.59 14.76 1.33
CA PRO A 32 -19.30 13.49 1.15
C PRO A 32 -18.62 12.34 1.89
N LEU A 33 -17.29 12.33 2.00
CA LEU A 33 -16.56 11.31 2.75
C LEU A 33 -16.89 11.37 4.25
N SER A 34 -16.97 12.57 4.82
CA SER A 34 -17.34 12.78 6.22
C SER A 34 -18.79 12.41 6.48
N ILE A 35 -19.69 12.73 5.55
CA ILE A 35 -21.11 12.33 5.61
C ILE A 35 -21.24 10.80 5.55
N ALA A 36 -20.48 10.12 4.68
CA ALA A 36 -20.48 8.66 4.58
C ALA A 36 -19.97 8.01 5.88
N LEU A 37 -18.90 8.53 6.48
CA LEU A 37 -18.40 8.07 7.79
C LEU A 37 -19.43 8.28 8.91
N GLY A 38 -20.07 9.45 8.95
CA GLY A 38 -21.15 9.73 9.89
C GLY A 38 -22.36 8.81 9.71
N ALA A 39 -22.72 8.50 8.47
CA ALA A 39 -23.81 7.58 8.15
C ALA A 39 -23.50 6.14 8.61
N ILE A 40 -22.25 5.68 8.47
CA ILE A 40 -21.82 4.36 8.97
C ILE A 40 -21.88 4.33 10.50
N ALA A 41 -21.43 5.38 11.18
CA ALA A 41 -21.51 5.48 12.63
C ALA A 41 -22.97 5.52 13.12
N TYR A 42 -23.84 6.25 12.41
CA TYR A 42 -25.27 6.29 12.70
C TYR A 42 -25.94 4.94 12.45
N ALA A 43 -25.61 4.25 11.35
CA ALA A 43 -26.11 2.91 11.06
C ALA A 43 -25.68 1.90 12.13
N ALA A 44 -24.44 1.99 12.63
CA ALA A 44 -23.97 1.16 13.75
C ALA A 44 -24.79 1.39 15.02
N TRP A 45 -25.19 2.65 15.28
CA TRP A 45 -26.04 3.00 16.41
C TRP A 45 -27.48 2.51 16.22
N TYR A 46 -28.04 2.68 15.02
CA TYR A 46 -29.40 2.26 14.67
C TYR A 46 -29.58 0.73 14.65
N TYR A 47 -28.60 -0.02 14.12
CA TYR A 47 -28.60 -1.49 14.11
C TYR A 47 -28.26 -2.12 15.46
N GLY A 48 -27.94 -1.30 16.48
CA GLY A 48 -27.62 -1.81 17.82
C GLY A 48 -26.39 -2.69 17.85
N TRP A 49 -25.40 -2.45 16.97
CA TRP A 49 -24.15 -3.21 17.00
C TRP A 49 -23.54 -3.08 18.39
N HIS A 50 -23.31 -4.22 19.04
CA HIS A 50 -22.66 -4.24 20.34
C HIS A 50 -21.35 -3.46 20.26
N ALA A 51 -21.22 -2.41 21.09
CA ALA A 51 -20.05 -1.54 21.10
C ALA A 51 -18.75 -2.35 21.11
N LYS A 52 -18.75 -3.47 21.85
CA LYS A 52 -17.65 -4.43 21.92
C LYS A 52 -17.26 -5.05 20.58
N ALA A 53 -18.22 -5.40 19.72
CA ALA A 53 -17.95 -5.97 18.40
C ALA A 53 -17.35 -4.93 17.45
N VAL A 54 -17.89 -3.70 17.45
CA VAL A 54 -17.37 -2.59 16.65
C VAL A 54 -15.97 -2.20 17.09
N THR A 55 -15.75 -2.02 18.40
CA THR A 55 -14.42 -1.67 18.92
C THR A 55 -13.41 -2.77 18.65
N THR A 56 -13.78 -4.05 18.76
CA THR A 56 -12.88 -5.16 18.46
C THR A 56 -12.54 -5.20 16.97
N GLY A 57 -13.53 -5.00 16.09
CA GLY A 57 -13.30 -4.94 14.64
C GLY A 57 -12.38 -3.78 14.24
N VAL A 58 -12.62 -2.58 14.78
CA VAL A 58 -11.78 -1.41 14.54
C VAL A 58 -10.37 -1.62 15.10
N MET A 59 -10.25 -2.19 16.30
CA MET A 59 -8.95 -2.49 16.93
C MET A 59 -8.16 -3.52 16.11
N LEU A 60 -8.82 -4.58 15.62
CA LEU A 60 -8.21 -5.57 14.75
C LEU A 60 -7.74 -4.95 13.44
N PHE A 61 -8.58 -4.13 12.81
CA PHE A 61 -8.22 -3.46 11.57
C PHE A 61 -7.04 -2.48 11.76
N ALA A 62 -7.03 -1.73 12.85
CA ALA A 62 -5.95 -0.83 13.22
C ALA A 62 -4.65 -1.60 13.50
N ALA A 63 -4.72 -2.70 14.24
CA ALA A 63 -3.57 -3.55 14.54
C ALA A 63 -2.97 -4.15 13.27
N LEU A 64 -3.81 -4.71 12.38
CA LEU A 64 -3.35 -5.23 11.07
C LEU A 64 -2.66 -4.15 10.24
N SER A 65 -3.28 -2.97 10.16
CA SER A 65 -2.73 -1.83 9.41
C SER A 65 -1.36 -1.42 9.97
N HIS A 66 -1.21 -1.43 11.30
CA HIS A 66 0.05 -1.08 11.96
C HIS A 66 1.16 -2.11 11.72
N VAL A 67 0.82 -3.41 11.75
CA VAL A 67 1.76 -4.50 11.45
C VAL A 67 2.25 -4.40 10.00
N LEU A 68 1.35 -4.12 9.05
CA LEU A 68 1.73 -3.91 7.65
C LEU A 68 2.65 -2.70 7.47
N ALA A 69 2.33 -1.57 8.12
CA ALA A 69 3.17 -0.37 8.09
C ALA A 69 4.56 -0.63 8.69
N TRP A 70 4.62 -1.36 9.81
CA TRP A 70 5.89 -1.75 10.44
C TRP A 70 6.72 -2.65 9.52
N GLY A 71 6.10 -3.66 8.89
CA GLY A 71 6.77 -4.54 7.93
C GLY A 71 7.32 -3.77 6.72
N LEU A 72 6.54 -2.85 6.14
CA LEU A 72 7.02 -1.98 5.06
C LEU A 72 8.15 -1.05 5.53
N GLY A 73 8.11 -0.59 6.78
CA GLY A 73 9.17 0.23 7.39
C GLY A 73 10.50 -0.52 7.51
N ILE A 74 10.47 -1.79 7.92
CA ILE A 74 11.67 -2.65 7.95
C ILE A 74 12.25 -2.84 6.56
N ILE A 75 11.39 -3.15 5.57
CA ILE A 75 11.82 -3.31 4.18
C ILE A 75 12.45 -2.02 3.66
N GLY A 76 11.88 -0.86 4.00
CA GLY A 76 12.38 0.46 3.64
C GLY A 76 13.74 0.83 4.24
N LEU A 77 14.23 0.13 5.26
CA LEU A 77 15.56 0.33 5.84
C LEU A 77 16.67 -0.08 4.84
N VAL A 78 16.36 -0.95 3.88
CA VAL A 78 17.30 -1.35 2.83
C VAL A 78 17.38 -0.24 1.77
N PRO A 79 18.52 0.47 1.64
CA PRO A 79 18.59 1.78 0.96
C PRO A 79 18.31 1.75 -0.56
N ILE A 80 18.30 0.57 -1.20
CA ILE A 80 18.07 0.43 -2.65
C ILE A 80 16.90 -0.51 -2.94
N ILE A 81 16.95 -1.73 -2.40
CA ILE A 81 15.91 -2.74 -2.64
C ILE A 81 14.61 -2.40 -1.90
N GLY A 82 14.70 -1.76 -0.73
CA GLY A 82 13.56 -1.44 0.13
C GLY A 82 12.50 -0.59 -0.56
N PRO A 83 12.86 0.62 -1.06
CA PRO A 83 11.93 1.49 -1.76
C PRO A 83 11.32 0.84 -3.02
N LEU A 84 12.07 -0.03 -3.71
CA LEU A 84 11.57 -0.74 -4.88
C LEU A 84 10.51 -1.78 -4.50
N ILE A 85 10.76 -2.59 -3.48
CA ILE A 85 9.78 -3.58 -2.99
C ILE A 85 8.52 -2.88 -2.47
N VAL A 86 8.65 -1.81 -1.69
CA VAL A 86 7.49 -1.06 -1.16
C VAL A 86 6.60 -0.52 -2.29
N LYS A 87 7.21 0.00 -3.38
CA LYS A 87 6.47 0.45 -4.56
C LYS A 87 5.71 -0.69 -5.25
N VAL A 88 6.36 -1.83 -5.43
CA VAL A 88 5.75 -3.03 -6.05
C VAL A 88 4.62 -3.57 -5.17
N LEU A 89 4.82 -3.68 -3.86
CA LEU A 89 3.80 -4.16 -2.92
C LEU A 89 2.60 -3.20 -2.79
N SER A 90 2.81 -1.90 -2.99
CA SER A 90 1.75 -0.89 -2.94
C SER A 90 0.85 -0.91 -4.18
N LEU A 91 1.29 -1.52 -5.28
CA LEU A 91 0.49 -1.65 -6.49
C LEU A 91 -0.60 -2.72 -6.29
N SER A 92 -1.86 -2.29 -6.28
CA SER A 92 -3.02 -3.16 -6.10
C SER A 92 -3.14 -4.26 -7.16
N ILE A 93 -2.64 -4.01 -8.37
CA ILE A 93 -2.68 -4.98 -9.47
C ILE A 93 -1.89 -6.26 -9.18
N ILE A 94 -0.81 -6.17 -8.39
CA ILE A 94 0.03 -7.33 -8.04
C ILE A 94 -0.71 -8.27 -7.10
N TRP A 95 -1.43 -7.72 -6.12
CA TRP A 95 -2.31 -8.48 -5.25
C TRP A 95 -3.45 -9.14 -6.01
N LEU A 96 -4.00 -8.43 -7.01
CA LEU A 96 -5.07 -8.95 -7.85
C LEU A 96 -4.58 -10.11 -8.73
N LEU A 97 -3.42 -9.96 -9.37
CA LEU A 97 -2.80 -11.03 -10.16
C LEU A 97 -2.43 -12.24 -9.30
N ASN A 98 -1.95 -12.00 -8.07
CA ASN A 98 -1.63 -13.04 -7.11
C ASN A 98 -2.88 -13.82 -6.67
N ALA A 99 -3.97 -13.11 -6.36
CA ALA A 99 -5.26 -13.71 -6.02
C ALA A 99 -5.83 -14.54 -7.18
N VAL A 100 -5.78 -14.01 -8.42
CA VAL A 100 -6.18 -14.75 -9.63
C VAL A 100 -5.32 -16.00 -9.80
N GLY A 101 -4.01 -15.88 -9.60
CA GLY A 101 -3.13 -17.04 -9.58
C GLY A 101 -3.61 -18.10 -8.61
N TYR A 102 -3.84 -17.75 -7.33
CA TYR A 102 -4.35 -18.70 -6.34
C TYR A 102 -5.70 -19.29 -6.73
N LEU A 103 -6.61 -18.49 -7.29
CA LEU A 103 -7.91 -18.95 -7.77
C LEU A 103 -7.79 -19.99 -8.89
N VAL A 104 -6.92 -19.73 -9.87
CA VAL A 104 -6.65 -20.65 -10.98
C VAL A 104 -6.02 -21.95 -10.46
N SER A 105 -5.08 -21.87 -9.53
CA SER A 105 -4.48 -23.06 -8.92
C SER A 105 -5.46 -23.86 -8.08
N PHE A 106 -6.31 -23.19 -7.31
CA PHE A 106 -7.37 -23.86 -6.56
C PHE A 106 -8.30 -24.61 -7.51
N THR A 107 -8.66 -23.99 -8.63
CA THR A 107 -9.49 -24.60 -9.67
C THR A 107 -8.80 -25.79 -10.34
N ALA A 108 -7.49 -25.70 -10.60
CA ALA A 108 -6.71 -26.78 -11.21
C ALA A 108 -6.51 -27.99 -10.28
N ILE A 109 -6.30 -27.74 -8.98
CA ILE A 109 -6.26 -28.78 -7.94
C ILE A 109 -7.61 -29.49 -7.87
N LYS A 110 -8.72 -28.73 -7.89
CA LYS A 110 -10.08 -29.29 -7.90
C LYS A 110 -10.38 -30.13 -9.14
N ARG A 111 -9.65 -29.91 -10.25
CA ARG A 111 -9.78 -30.66 -11.52
C ARG A 111 -8.79 -31.82 -11.67
N GLY A 112 -7.96 -32.11 -10.66
CA GLY A 112 -7.07 -33.28 -10.66
C GLY A 112 -5.67 -33.06 -11.26
N TYR A 113 -5.34 -31.83 -11.70
CA TYR A 113 -4.02 -31.48 -12.24
C TYR A 113 -3.06 -30.92 -11.17
N SER A 114 -3.21 -31.36 -9.92
CA SER A 114 -2.52 -30.81 -8.75
C SER A 114 -0.99 -30.88 -8.82
N LYS A 115 -0.43 -31.87 -9.53
CA LYS A 115 1.02 -32.08 -9.59
C LYS A 115 1.76 -31.07 -10.47
N ASP A 116 1.19 -30.64 -11.58
CA ASP A 116 1.85 -29.68 -12.47
C ASP A 116 1.91 -28.29 -11.83
N VAL A 117 0.77 -27.79 -11.33
CA VAL A 117 0.68 -26.42 -10.83
C VAL A 117 1.48 -26.21 -9.54
N LEU A 118 1.60 -27.26 -8.72
CA LEU A 118 2.43 -27.21 -7.50
C LEU A 118 3.93 -27.30 -7.82
N THR A 119 4.31 -28.03 -8.88
CA THR A 119 5.72 -28.14 -9.31
C THR A 119 6.24 -26.83 -9.87
N TYR A 120 5.47 -26.15 -10.74
CA TYR A 120 5.90 -24.84 -11.27
C TYR A 120 5.96 -23.76 -10.20
N ARG A 121 5.00 -23.73 -9.26
CA ARG A 121 5.01 -22.77 -8.14
C ARG A 121 6.12 -23.05 -7.14
N GLY A 122 6.31 -24.32 -6.78
CA GLY A 122 7.40 -24.76 -5.93
C GLY A 122 8.76 -24.39 -6.52
N LEU A 123 8.92 -24.52 -7.84
CA LEU A 123 10.16 -24.14 -8.53
C LEU A 123 10.42 -22.63 -8.49
N THR A 124 9.40 -21.79 -8.75
CA THR A 124 9.56 -20.33 -8.66
C THR A 124 9.86 -19.88 -7.24
N ILE A 125 9.21 -20.47 -6.23
CA ILE A 125 9.48 -20.18 -4.81
C ILE A 125 10.90 -20.60 -4.44
N ALA A 126 11.32 -21.83 -4.79
CA ALA A 126 12.67 -22.31 -4.52
C ALA A 126 13.74 -21.45 -5.18
N LEU A 127 13.52 -21.01 -6.43
CA LEU A 127 14.43 -20.13 -7.15
C LEU A 127 14.52 -18.74 -6.49
N LEU A 128 13.38 -18.13 -6.15
CA LEU A 128 13.34 -16.84 -5.46
C LEU A 128 14.03 -16.91 -4.09
N THR A 129 13.75 -17.96 -3.31
CA THR A 129 14.39 -18.17 -2.01
C THR A 129 15.91 -18.36 -2.17
N GLY A 130 16.35 -19.12 -3.17
CA GLY A 130 17.78 -19.31 -3.46
C GLY A 130 18.50 -18.01 -3.84
N ILE A 131 17.89 -17.17 -4.69
CA ILE A 131 18.46 -15.87 -5.08
C ILE A 131 18.55 -14.93 -3.88
N VAL A 132 17.51 -14.89 -3.04
CA VAL A 132 17.49 -14.06 -1.83
C VAL A 132 18.58 -14.51 -0.85
N ILE A 133 18.70 -15.81 -0.58
CA ILE A 133 19.75 -16.36 0.30
C ILE A 133 21.14 -16.07 -0.27
N GLY A 134 21.35 -16.29 -1.57
CA GLY A 134 22.62 -16.03 -2.24
C GLY A 134 23.03 -14.56 -2.18
N TYR A 135 22.09 -13.62 -2.36
CA TYR A 135 22.36 -12.19 -2.21
C TYR A 135 22.74 -11.81 -0.78
N VAL A 136 22.03 -12.32 0.23
CA VAL A 136 22.32 -12.06 1.64
C VAL A 136 23.73 -12.54 2.00
N ILE A 137 24.08 -13.78 1.62
CA ILE A 137 25.41 -14.33 1.87
C ILE A 137 26.48 -13.54 1.11
N GLY A 138 26.25 -13.22 -0.16
CA GLY A 138 27.19 -12.45 -0.98
C GLY A 138 27.36 -11.00 -0.51
N SER A 139 26.38 -10.44 0.20
CA SER A 139 26.46 -9.09 0.79
C SER A 139 27.18 -9.05 2.15
N LEU A 140 27.35 -10.20 2.80
CA LEU A 140 28.00 -10.35 4.10
C LEU A 140 29.50 -10.70 3.99
N VAL A 141 29.98 -11.02 2.78
CA VAL A 141 31.38 -11.32 2.45
C VAL A 141 32.06 -10.11 1.86
#